data_AF-A0A7G1G2R8-F1
#
_entry.id   AF-A0A7G1G2R8-F1
#
_cell.length_a   1.000
_cell.length_b   1.000
_cell.length_c   1.000
_cell.angle_alpha   90.00
_cell.angle_beta   90.00
_cell.angle_gamma   90.00
#
_symmetry.space_group_name_H-M   'P 1'
#
loop_
_entity.id
_entity.type
_entity.pdbx_description
1 polymer ?
#
loop_
_entity_poly.entity_id
_entity_poly.type
_entity_poly.pdbx_seq_one_letter_code
_entity_poly.pdbx_strand_id
1 'polypeptide(L)'
;MKSFVKYFNDLHGAFHNDLNLQKNIYEIPKLFNKHVSILLKSIYSDLSKNILTDIYFDESSEKHFIISDELLEIIKEDWNNSDLKVLIEKMAKETYDRIIHLKKDNDKTETYRKI
;
A
#
# COMPACT_ATOMS: atom_id res chain seq x y z
N MET A 1 1.57 -6.47 23.07
CA MET A 1 1.48 -6.27 21.61
C MET A 1 1.53 -4.79 21.35
N LYS A 2 2.54 -4.30 20.64
CA LYS A 2 2.54 -2.88 20.20
C LYS A 2 1.43 -2.71 19.16
N SER A 3 0.84 -1.53 19.11
CA SER A 3 -0.19 -1.21 18.12
C SER A 3 0.15 0.07 17.40
N PHE A 4 0.06 0.02 16.07
CA PHE A 4 0.28 1.13 15.16
C PHE A 4 -1.01 1.61 14.49
N VAL A 5 -2.17 1.13 14.95
CA VAL A 5 -3.50 1.54 14.45
C VAL A 5 -3.66 3.06 14.45
N LYS A 6 -3.15 3.76 15.48
CA LYS A 6 -3.22 5.22 15.54
C LYS A 6 -2.56 5.87 14.30
N TYR A 7 -1.31 5.51 14.02
CA TYR A 7 -0.58 6.03 12.86
C TYR A 7 -1.27 5.68 11.54
N PHE A 8 -1.80 4.46 11.43
CA PHE A 8 -2.58 4.06 10.27
C PHE A 8 -3.84 4.92 10.11
N ASN A 9 -4.64 5.11 11.16
CA ASN A 9 -5.87 5.90 11.11
C ASN A 9 -5.61 7.36 10.75
N ASP A 10 -4.51 7.93 11.23
CA ASP A 10 -4.13 9.32 10.96
C ASP A 10 -3.87 9.58 9.46
N LEU A 11 -3.42 8.57 8.70
CA LEU A 11 -3.16 8.70 7.25
C LEU A 11 -4.17 7.96 6.35
N HIS A 12 -4.91 6.98 6.88
CA HIS A 12 -5.77 6.08 6.09
C HIS A 12 -6.84 6.85 5.31
N GLY A 13 -7.43 7.89 5.90
CA GLY A 13 -8.41 8.74 5.21
C GLY A 13 -7.83 9.40 3.95
N ALA A 14 -6.60 9.90 4.03
CA ALA A 14 -5.92 10.51 2.88
C ALA A 14 -5.54 9.45 1.83
N PHE A 15 -5.02 8.30 2.27
CA PHE A 15 -4.71 7.16 1.40
C PHE A 15 -5.94 6.67 0.62
N HIS A 16 -7.05 6.45 1.31
CA HIS A 16 -8.29 5.98 0.72
C HIS A 16 -8.86 6.99 -0.29
N ASN A 17 -8.79 8.28 0.04
CA ASN A 17 -9.20 9.35 -0.87
C ASN A 17 -8.32 9.41 -2.13
N ASP A 18 -6.99 9.35 -1.97
CA ASP A 18 -6.04 9.33 -3.09
C ASP A 18 -6.31 8.15 -4.04
N LEU A 19 -6.58 6.95 -3.50
CA LEU A 19 -6.94 5.77 -4.30
C LEU A 19 -8.23 5.98 -5.11
N ASN A 20 -9.28 6.52 -4.48
CA ASN A 20 -10.57 6.72 -5.12
C ASN A 20 -10.54 7.79 -6.22
N LEU A 21 -9.73 8.83 -6.03
CA LEU A 21 -9.56 9.90 -7.02
C LEU A 21 -8.68 9.48 -8.20
N GLN A 22 -7.75 8.53 -7.98
CA GLN A 22 -6.88 8.05 -9.04
C GLN A 22 -7.66 7.24 -10.08
N LYS A 23 -7.51 7.64 -11.36
CA LYS A 23 -8.14 6.99 -12.52
C LYS A 23 -7.13 6.24 -13.39
N ASN A 24 -5.85 6.61 -13.31
CA ASN A 24 -4.79 5.93 -14.02
C ASN A 24 -4.32 4.72 -13.18
N ILE A 25 -4.60 3.52 -13.69
CA ILE A 25 -4.21 2.25 -13.05
C ILE A 25 -2.70 2.20 -12.77
N TYR A 26 -1.87 2.73 -13.68
CA TYR A 26 -0.41 2.69 -13.55
C TYR A 26 0.13 3.58 -12.42
N GLU A 27 -0.67 4.54 -11.93
CA GLU A 27 -0.29 5.41 -10.82
C GLU A 27 -0.69 4.86 -9.45
N ILE A 28 -1.61 3.87 -9.40
CA ILE A 28 -2.10 3.32 -8.13
C ILE A 28 -0.98 2.67 -7.29
N PRO A 29 -0.06 1.84 -7.84
CA PRO A 29 1.05 1.28 -7.07
C PRO A 29 1.92 2.34 -6.38
N LYS A 30 2.10 3.51 -7.02
CA LYS A 30 2.88 4.61 -6.45
C LYS A 30 2.22 5.22 -5.22
N LEU A 31 0.89 5.20 -5.15
CA LEU A 31 0.13 5.66 -3.98
C LEU A 31 0.38 4.73 -2.79
N PHE A 32 0.39 3.41 -3.01
CA PHE A 32 0.77 2.46 -1.97
C PHE A 32 2.17 2.76 -1.42
N ASN A 33 3.18 2.84 -2.30
CA ASN A 33 4.57 3.10 -1.89
C ASN A 33 4.69 4.41 -1.11
N LYS A 34 4.04 5.48 -1.58
CA LYS A 34 4.02 6.79 -0.92
C LYS A 34 3.43 6.71 0.49
N HIS A 35 2.25 6.12 0.63
CA HIS A 35 1.53 6.12 1.91
C HIS A 35 2.14 5.15 2.92
N VAL A 36 2.63 3.99 2.47
CA VAL A 36 3.40 3.07 3.33
C VAL A 36 4.70 3.73 3.80
N SER A 37 5.38 4.48 2.93
CA SER A 37 6.57 5.24 3.31
C SER A 37 6.28 6.28 4.41
N ILE A 38 5.12 6.93 4.34
CA ILE A 38 4.66 7.89 5.36
C ILE A 38 4.36 7.16 6.67
N LEU A 39 3.65 6.03 6.61
CA LEU A 39 3.37 5.18 7.78
C LEU A 39 4.66 4.79 8.49
N LEU A 40 5.61 4.20 7.76
CA LEU A 40 6.88 3.73 8.32
C LEU A 40 7.70 4.87 8.92
N LYS A 41 7.75 6.05 8.29
CA LYS A 41 8.41 7.23 8.87
C LYS A 41 7.74 7.76 10.13
N SER A 42 6.42 7.63 10.21
CA SER A 42 5.67 8.10 11.38
C SER A 42 5.92 7.20 12.58
N ILE A 43 6.19 5.92 12.34
CA ILE A 43 6.54 4.93 13.36
C ILE A 43 8.04 5.00 13.70
N TYR A 44 8.90 5.09 12.69
CA TYR A 44 10.36 5.08 12.79
C TYR A 44 10.93 6.37 12.19
N SER A 45 11.19 7.36 13.05
CA SER A 45 11.69 8.69 12.64
C SER A 45 13.02 8.64 11.90
N ASP A 46 13.82 7.61 12.15
CA ASP A 46 15.22 7.53 11.72
C ASP A 46 15.40 6.68 10.44
N LEU A 47 14.31 6.17 9.85
CA LEU A 47 14.39 5.43 8.59
C LEU A 47 14.85 6.34 7.44
N SER A 48 15.95 5.94 6.80
CA SER A 48 16.48 6.64 5.64
C SER A 48 15.51 6.59 4.46
N LYS A 49 15.56 7.60 3.58
CA LYS A 49 14.69 7.64 2.38
C LYS A 49 14.91 6.45 1.44
N ASN A 50 16.13 5.89 1.40
CA ASN A 50 16.46 4.76 0.54
C ASN A 50 15.79 3.48 1.06
N ILE A 51 15.75 3.27 2.37
CA ILE A 51 15.11 2.11 2.99
C ILE A 51 13.58 2.12 2.79
N LEU A 52 12.97 3.29 2.53
CA LEU A 52 11.53 3.35 2.26
C LEU A 52 11.13 2.88 0.85
N THR A 53 12.06 2.83 -0.10
CA THR A 53 11.78 2.29 -1.43
C THR A 53 11.84 0.77 -1.47
N ASP A 54 12.27 0.14 -0.38
CA ASP A 54 12.41 -1.30 -0.23
C ASP A 54 11.09 -2.02 0.06
N ILE A 55 9.98 -1.29 0.08
CA ILE A 55 8.64 -1.86 0.08
C ILE A 55 7.86 -1.31 -1.10
N TYR A 56 7.34 -2.20 -1.93
CA TYR A 56 6.59 -1.82 -3.11
C TYR A 56 5.43 -2.75 -3.41
N PHE A 57 4.40 -2.19 -4.05
CA PHE A 57 3.24 -2.95 -4.50
C PHE A 57 3.62 -3.89 -5.65
N ASP A 58 3.18 -5.14 -5.57
CA ASP A 58 3.31 -6.13 -6.63
C ASP A 58 2.04 -6.98 -6.71
N GLU A 59 1.28 -6.80 -7.79
CA GLU A 59 0.01 -7.51 -8.02
C GLU A 59 0.17 -9.04 -8.03
N SER A 60 1.34 -9.55 -8.43
CA SER A 60 1.62 -10.98 -8.56
C SER A 60 1.94 -11.67 -7.22
N SER A 61 2.26 -10.89 -6.18
CA SER A 61 2.54 -11.42 -4.86
C SER A 61 1.23 -11.75 -4.12
N GLU A 62 1.24 -12.81 -3.31
CA GLU A 62 0.07 -13.25 -2.52
C GLU A 62 -0.48 -12.13 -1.62
N LYS A 63 0.41 -11.26 -1.13
CA LYS A 63 0.06 -10.13 -0.24
C LYS A 63 -0.08 -8.81 -0.97
N HIS A 64 0.11 -8.81 -2.29
CA HIS A 64 0.13 -7.66 -3.16
C HIS A 64 1.25 -6.63 -2.90
N PHE A 65 2.28 -7.01 -2.15
CA PHE A 65 3.50 -6.23 -1.98
C PHE A 65 4.72 -7.13 -1.80
N ILE A 66 5.89 -6.53 -2.01
CA ILE A 66 7.20 -7.10 -1.70
C ILE A 66 7.91 -6.15 -0.73
N ILE A 67 8.65 -6.73 0.19
CA ILE A 67 9.50 -6.03 1.17
C ILE A 67 10.92 -6.62 1.07
N SER A 68 11.94 -5.77 1.06
CA SER A 68 13.34 -6.22 1.07
C SER A 68 13.68 -6.88 2.41
N ASP A 69 14.63 -7.82 2.38
CA ASP A 69 15.16 -8.43 3.61
C ASP A 69 15.83 -7.38 4.51
N GLU A 70 16.46 -6.35 3.93
CA GLU A 70 17.11 -5.27 4.68
C GLU A 70 16.09 -4.46 5.50
N LEU A 71 15.01 -4.01 4.88
CA LEU A 71 13.93 -3.31 5.58
C LEU A 71 13.26 -4.25 6.60
N LEU A 72 13.03 -5.51 6.24
CA LEU A 72 12.39 -6.49 7.12
C LEU A 72 13.22 -6.76 8.38
N GLU A 73 14.55 -6.85 8.28
CA GLU A 73 15.44 -7.02 9.44
C GLU A 73 15.38 -5.81 10.38
N ILE A 74 15.28 -4.58 9.84
CA ILE A 74 15.18 -3.36 10.64
C ILE A 74 13.87 -3.33 11.46
N ILE A 75 12.75 -3.74 10.86
CA ILE A 75 11.43 -3.68 11.49
C ILE A 75 10.97 -5.03 12.10
N LYS A 76 11.86 -6.04 12.14
CA LYS A 76 11.53 -7.44 12.42
C LYS A 76 10.78 -7.69 13.71
N GLU A 77 11.15 -6.99 14.77
CA GLU A 77 10.51 -7.12 16.08
C GLU A 77 9.03 -6.75 15.97
N ASP A 78 8.76 -5.58 15.42
CA ASP A 78 7.40 -5.05 15.27
C ASP A 78 6.64 -5.81 14.20
N TRP A 79 7.30 -6.22 13.11
CA TRP A 79 6.68 -7.04 12.06
C TRP A 79 6.06 -8.33 12.59
N ASN A 80 6.72 -8.98 13.56
CA ASN A 80 6.28 -10.25 14.13
C ASN A 80 5.41 -10.11 15.38
N ASN A 81 5.56 -9.02 16.14
CA ASN A 81 4.94 -8.87 17.46
C ASN A 81 3.95 -7.69 17.57
N SER A 82 3.47 -7.17 16.43
CA SER A 82 2.50 -6.07 16.35
C SER A 82 1.48 -6.27 15.22
N ASP A 83 0.62 -5.26 15.05
CA ASP A 83 -0.33 -5.15 13.95
C ASP A 83 0.29 -4.55 12.66
N LEU A 84 1.56 -4.15 12.64
CA LEU A 84 2.20 -3.46 11.51
C LEU A 84 2.02 -4.21 10.18
N LYS A 85 2.34 -5.51 10.18
CA LYS A 85 2.20 -6.36 9.00
C LYS A 85 0.75 -6.38 8.48
N VAL A 86 -0.22 -6.54 9.38
CA VAL A 86 -1.64 -6.60 9.04
C VAL A 86 -2.13 -5.26 8.47
N LEU A 87 -1.64 -4.14 9.00
CA LEU A 87 -1.97 -2.81 8.50
C LEU A 87 -1.43 -2.58 7.09
N ILE A 88 -0.21 -3.02 6.79
CA ILE A 88 0.37 -2.93 5.45
C ILE A 88 -0.35 -3.88 4.48
N GLU A 89 -0.66 -5.11 4.89
CA GLU A 89 -1.47 -6.05 4.10
C GLU A 89 -2.85 -5.45 3.76
N LYS A 90 -3.48 -4.74 4.70
CA LYS A 90 -4.73 -4.02 4.45
C LYS A 90 -4.57 -2.91 3.39
N MET A 91 -3.51 -2.11 3.47
CA MET A 91 -3.23 -1.08 2.44
C MET A 91 -3.00 -1.71 1.07
N ALA A 92 -2.25 -2.81 1.00
CA ALA A 92 -1.98 -3.51 -0.25
C ALA A 92 -3.27 -4.08 -0.85
N LYS A 93 -4.14 -4.67 -0.02
CA LYS A 93 -5.44 -5.15 -0.46
C LYS A 93 -6.33 -4.04 -1.02
N GLU A 94 -6.45 -2.91 -0.33
CA GLU A 94 -7.25 -1.76 -0.83
C GLU A 94 -6.72 -1.24 -2.17
N THR A 95 -5.39 -1.22 -2.33
CA THR A 95 -4.71 -0.86 -3.58
C THR A 95 -5.07 -1.84 -4.70
N TYR A 96 -4.98 -3.15 -4.44
CA TYR A 96 -5.33 -4.20 -5.39
C TYR A 96 -6.81 -4.13 -5.80
N ASP A 97 -7.73 -4.01 -4.84
CA ASP A 97 -9.17 -3.93 -5.09
C ASP A 97 -9.49 -2.73 -6.02
N ARG A 98 -8.80 -1.60 -5.83
CA ARG A 98 -8.96 -0.42 -6.68
C ARG A 98 -8.45 -0.67 -8.12
N ILE A 99 -7.32 -1.34 -8.28
CA ILE A 99 -6.80 -1.74 -9.60
C ILE A 99 -7.81 -2.63 -10.33
N ILE A 100 -8.32 -3.67 -9.64
CA ILE A 100 -9.30 -4.61 -10.20
C ILE A 100 -10.59 -3.88 -10.60
N HIS A 101 -11.07 -2.94 -9.78
CA HIS A 101 -12.24 -2.14 -10.09
C HIS A 101 -12.04 -1.32 -11.38
N LEU A 102 -10.92 -0.62 -11.51
CA LEU A 102 -10.64 0.17 -12.72
C LEU A 102 -10.43 -0.69 -13.96
N LYS A 103 -9.78 -1.86 -13.85
CA LYS A 103 -9.64 -2.82 -14.97
C LYS A 103 -11.03 -3.23 -15.47
N LYS A 104 -11.93 -3.63 -14.57
CA LYS A 104 -13.31 -4.01 -14.90
C LYS A 104 -14.12 -2.87 -15.52
N ASP A 105 -13.95 -1.65 -15.05
CA ASP A 105 -14.67 -0.50 -15.61
C ASP A 105 -14.16 -0.14 -17.01
N ASN A 106 -12.84 -0.22 -17.24
CA ASN A 106 -12.27 -0.05 -18.58
C ASN A 106 -12.81 -1.12 -19.56
N ASP A 107 -12.82 -2.39 -19.16
CA ASP A 107 -13.37 -3.49 -19.98
C ASP A 107 -14.86 -3.27 -20.34
N LYS A 108 -15.66 -2.78 -19.40
CA LYS A 108 -17.06 -2.43 -19.66
C LYS A 108 -17.16 -1.30 -20.67
N THR A 109 -16.37 -0.23 -20.53
CA THR A 109 -16.44 0.91 -21.46
C THR A 109 -16.01 0.56 -22.88
N GLU A 110 -15.14 -0.42 -23.09
CA GLU A 110 -14.82 -0.92 -24.43
C GLU A 110 -15.97 -1.73 -25.05
N THR A 111 -16.70 -2.48 -24.22
CA THR A 111 -17.85 -3.28 -24.66
C THR A 111 -19.00 -2.40 -25.18
N TYR A 112 -19.22 -1.20 -24.61
CA TYR A 112 -20.28 -0.28 -25.05
C TYR A 112 -19.93 0.58 -26.26
N ARG A 113 -18.66 0.63 -26.69
CA ARG A 113 -18.23 1.41 -27.87
C ARG A 113 -18.31 0.65 -29.20
N LYS A 114 -18.67 -0.64 -29.17
CA LYS A 114 -18.76 -1.50 -30.37
C LYS A 114 -20.20 -1.78 -30.85
N ILE A 115 -21.16 -0.93 -30.48
CA ILE A 115 -22.56 -1.04 -30.93
C ILE A 115 -22.92 0.16 -31.80
#